data_AF-A0A978TKM9-F1
#
_entry.id   AF-A0A978TKM9-F1
#
_cell.length_a   1.000
_cell.length_b   1.000
_cell.length_c   1.000
_cell.angle_alpha   90.00
_cell.angle_beta   90.00
_cell.angle_gamma   90.00
#
_symmetry.space_group_name_H-M   'P 1'
#
loop_
_entity.id
_entity.type
_entity.pdbx_description
1 polymer ?
#
loop_
_entity_poly.entity_id
_entity_poly.type
_entity_poly.pdbx_seq_one_letter_code
_entity_poly.pdbx_strand_id
1 'polypeptide(L)'
;MIPGKLTFPPDGYHLVAICLNLVHQRGLTVDRAMEEIANIGITPELKYQWNDIYNEIDVIAVISCKPIEQTTEEDERQEDRLWKVFGQECLLSMGSTGQNYPNFLVRWHLEQTIPPPPPKPDRLLSIRERIVPAPIQSK
;
A
#
# COMPACT_ATOMS: atom_id res chain seq x y z
N MET A 1 25.41 -10.24 11.43
CA MET A 1 24.34 -10.87 10.64
C MET A 1 23.04 -10.30 11.17
N ILE A 2 22.40 -9.40 10.44
CA ILE A 2 21.14 -8.78 10.89
C ILE A 2 20.03 -9.80 10.58
N PRO A 3 19.35 -10.36 11.59
CA PRO A 3 18.23 -11.27 11.34
C PRO A 3 17.09 -10.47 10.70
N GLY A 4 16.43 -11.04 9.67
CA GLY A 4 15.11 -10.55 9.25
C GLY A 4 15.06 -9.68 7.99
N LYS A 5 16.02 -9.77 7.05
CA LYS A 5 15.71 -9.30 5.69
C LYS A 5 14.67 -10.24 5.08
N LEU A 6 13.44 -9.74 4.93
CA LEU A 6 12.45 -10.29 4.02
C LEU A 6 13.11 -10.36 2.64
N THR A 7 13.53 -11.55 2.23
CA THR A 7 14.01 -11.78 0.87
C THR A 7 12.83 -11.61 -0.06
N PHE A 8 13.02 -10.82 -1.12
CA PHE A 8 12.04 -10.67 -2.19
C PHE A 8 11.50 -12.04 -2.62
N PRO A 9 10.20 -12.18 -2.93
CA PRO A 9 9.66 -13.42 -3.48
C PRO A 9 10.51 -13.87 -4.67
N PRO A 10 10.83 -15.18 -4.77
CA PRO A 10 11.59 -15.70 -5.89
C PRO A 10 10.93 -15.34 -7.23
N ASP A 11 11.73 -15.35 -8.31
CA ASP A 11 11.18 -15.16 -9.65
C ASP A 11 10.05 -16.17 -9.93
N GLY A 12 8.98 -15.70 -10.56
CA GLY A 12 7.78 -16.49 -10.84
C GLY A 12 6.83 -16.67 -9.65
N TYR A 13 7.03 -15.97 -8.53
CA TYR A 13 6.13 -16.01 -7.37
C TYR A 13 5.23 -14.79 -7.30
N HIS A 14 4.02 -14.98 -6.78
CA HIS A 14 3.08 -13.94 -6.39
C HIS A 14 3.14 -13.77 -4.87
N LEU A 15 3.33 -12.52 -4.44
CA LEU A 15 3.35 -12.11 -3.04
C LEU A 15 2.12 -11.26 -2.75
N VAL A 16 1.36 -11.67 -1.75
CA VAL A 16 0.32 -10.87 -1.11
C VAL A 16 0.74 -10.63 0.34
N ALA A 17 0.92 -9.37 0.72
CA ALA A 17 1.37 -8.99 2.05
C ALA A 17 0.72 -7.67 2.51
N ILE A 18 0.48 -7.57 3.81
CA ILE A 18 -0.04 -6.35 4.43
C ILE A 18 1.04 -5.73 5.31
N CYS A 19 1.31 -4.44 5.12
CA CYS A 19 2.13 -3.66 6.04
C CYS A 19 1.28 -3.18 7.22
N LEU A 20 1.42 -3.83 8.39
CA LEU A 20 0.64 -3.50 9.58
C LEU A 20 0.97 -2.10 10.11
N ASN A 21 2.15 -1.55 9.80
CA ASN A 21 2.51 -0.18 10.13
C ASN A 21 1.69 0.86 9.36
N LEU A 22 1.05 0.49 8.24
CA LEU A 22 0.27 1.41 7.40
C LEU A 22 -1.25 1.30 7.59
N VAL A 23 -1.75 0.32 8.35
CA VAL A 23 -3.21 0.07 8.49
C VAL A 23 -3.97 1.24 9.12
N HIS A 24 -3.27 2.11 9.84
CA HIS A 24 -3.84 3.36 10.36
C HIS A 24 -4.34 4.30 9.25
N GLN A 25 -3.80 4.20 8.03
CA GLN A 25 -4.25 4.99 6.88
C GLN A 25 -5.69 4.64 6.48
N ARG A 26 -6.15 3.44 6.85
CA ARG A 26 -7.53 2.97 6.68
C ARG A 26 -8.36 3.12 7.95
N GLY A 27 -7.84 3.80 8.98
CA GLY A 27 -8.51 3.96 10.27
C GLY A 27 -8.51 2.70 11.14
N LEU A 28 -7.65 1.72 10.84
CA LEU A 28 -7.55 0.47 11.60
C LEU A 28 -6.40 0.54 12.62
N THR A 29 -6.56 -0.16 13.73
CA THR A 29 -5.44 -0.54 14.59
C THR A 29 -4.85 -1.86 14.11
N VAL A 30 -3.65 -2.21 14.58
CA VAL A 30 -3.02 -3.51 14.26
C VAL A 30 -3.91 -4.68 14.71
N ASP A 31 -4.44 -4.64 15.94
CA ASP A 31 -5.32 -5.69 16.44
C ASP A 31 -6.57 -5.85 15.56
N ARG A 32 -7.17 -4.74 15.12
CA ARG A 32 -8.34 -4.78 14.24
C ARG A 32 -7.99 -5.28 12.85
N ALA A 33 -6.84 -4.92 12.31
CA ALA A 33 -6.35 -5.47 11.05
C ALA A 33 -6.18 -7.00 11.14
N MET A 34 -5.63 -7.51 12.25
CA MET A 34 -5.48 -8.95 12.46
C MET A 34 -6.83 -9.67 12.59
N GLU A 35 -7.81 -9.06 13.26
CA GLU A 35 -9.18 -9.58 13.31
C GLU A 35 -9.83 -9.64 11.92
N GLU A 36 -9.66 -8.61 11.08
CA GLU A 36 -10.19 -8.63 9.71
C GLU A 36 -9.55 -9.75 8.86
N ILE A 37 -8.24 -9.97 8.99
CA ILE A 37 -7.55 -11.08 8.31
C ILE A 37 -8.12 -12.43 8.78
N ALA A 38 -8.32 -12.60 10.10
CA ALA A 38 -8.91 -13.81 10.67
C ALA A 38 -10.36 -14.03 10.23
N ASN A 39 -11.17 -12.97 10.12
CA ASN A 39 -12.56 -13.02 9.64
C ASN A 39 -12.66 -13.46 8.17
N ILE A 40 -11.64 -13.18 7.37
CA ILE A 40 -11.53 -13.67 5.98
C ILE A 40 -11.16 -15.17 5.96
N GLY A 41 -10.73 -15.74 7.10
CA GLY A 41 -10.34 -17.15 7.24
C GLY A 41 -8.84 -17.38 6.98
N ILE A 42 -8.02 -16.33 7.09
CA ILE A 42 -6.60 -16.37 6.76
C ILE A 42 -5.77 -16.36 8.05
N THR A 43 -4.74 -17.19 8.11
CA THR A 43 -3.71 -17.14 9.15
C THR A 43 -2.40 -16.65 8.53
N PRO A 44 -2.02 -15.38 8.72
CA PRO A 44 -0.84 -14.83 8.05
C PRO A 44 0.45 -15.27 8.73
N GLU A 45 1.54 -15.31 7.96
CA GLU A 45 2.89 -15.39 8.52
C GLU A 45 3.39 -13.97 8.87
N LEU A 46 3.67 -13.72 10.15
CA LEU A 46 4.22 -12.43 10.57
C LEU A 46 5.74 -12.39 10.33
N LYS A 47 6.19 -11.34 9.64
CA LYS A 47 7.61 -11.04 9.42
C LYS A 47 7.94 -9.64 9.90
N TYR A 48 9.17 -9.49 10.40
CA TYR A 48 9.70 -8.22 10.85
C TYR A 48 10.80 -7.80 9.89
N GLN A 49 10.70 -6.61 9.34
CA GLN A 49 11.65 -6.05 8.40
C GLN A 49 12.19 -4.74 8.95
N TRP A 50 13.51 -4.65 9.11
CA TRP A 50 14.14 -3.36 9.40
C TRP A 50 14.04 -2.46 8.17
N ASN A 51 13.47 -1.26 8.35
CA ASN A 51 13.29 -0.28 7.29
C ASN A 51 14.24 0.90 7.52
N ASP A 52 15.33 0.93 6.75
CA ASP A 52 16.36 1.97 6.83
C ASP A 52 15.88 3.38 6.42
N ILE A 53 14.77 3.47 5.68
CA ILE A 53 14.22 4.75 5.21
C ILE A 53 13.52 5.47 6.35
N TYR A 54 12.78 4.73 7.17
CA TYR A 54 12.04 5.26 8.32
C TYR A 54 12.80 5.09 9.65
N ASN A 55 13.89 4.32 9.65
CA ASN A 55 14.63 3.93 10.85
C ASN A 55 13.72 3.24 11.89
N GLU A 56 12.85 2.35 11.40
CA GLU A 56 11.81 1.64 12.16
C GLU A 56 11.75 0.17 11.76
N ILE A 57 11.11 -0.66 12.60
CA ILE A 57 10.75 -2.03 12.23
C ILE A 57 9.35 -2.01 11.61
N ASP A 58 9.25 -2.48 10.38
CA ASP A 58 7.98 -2.80 9.73
C ASP A 58 7.54 -4.21 10.13
N VAL A 59 6.27 -4.32 10.52
CA VAL A 59 5.58 -5.58 10.80
C VAL A 59 4.73 -5.92 9.59
N ILE A 60 5.06 -7.04 8.94
CA ILE A 60 4.44 -7.48 7.70
C ILE A 60 3.65 -8.76 7.97
N ALA A 61 2.36 -8.75 7.64
CA ALA A 61 1.54 -9.95 7.58
C ALA A 61 1.60 -10.51 6.15
N VAL A 62 2.37 -11.59 5.95
CA VAL A 62 2.44 -12.29 4.66
C VAL A 62 1.22 -13.21 4.56
N ILE A 63 0.37 -12.92 3.58
CA ILE A 63 -0.87 -13.66 3.32
C ILE A 63 -0.56 -14.87 2.44
N SER A 64 0.18 -14.63 1.35
CA SER A 64 0.58 -15.67 0.43
C SER A 64 1.91 -15.30 -0.23
N CYS A 65 2.73 -16.31 -0.49
CA CYS A 65 3.96 -16.18 -1.27
C CYS A 65 4.19 -17.52 -2.00
N LYS A 66 3.66 -17.65 -3.21
CA LYS A 66 3.66 -18.91 -3.96
C LYS A 66 3.87 -18.72 -5.46
N PRO A 67 4.24 -19.76 -6.22
CA PRO A 67 4.38 -19.65 -7.66
C PRO A 67 3.09 -19.14 -8.31
N ILE A 68 3.20 -18.23 -9.28
CA ILE A 68 2.06 -17.64 -10.00
C ILE A 68 1.20 -18.74 -10.65
N GLU A 69 1.84 -19.79 -11.16
CA GLU A 69 1.16 -20.95 -11.78
C GLU A 69 0.31 -21.75 -10.78
N GLN A 70 0.51 -21.55 -9.47
CA GLN A 70 -0.24 -22.22 -8.40
C GLN A 70 -1.28 -21.29 -7.74
N THR A 71 -1.47 -20.08 -8.27
CA THR A 71 -2.54 -19.19 -7.85
C THR A 71 -3.89 -19.74 -8.35
N THR A 72 -4.87 -19.80 -7.47
CA THR A 72 -6.20 -20.36 -7.72
C THR A 72 -7.27 -19.26 -7.70
N GLU A 73 -8.46 -19.54 -8.23
CA GLU A 73 -9.59 -18.61 -8.16
C GLU A 73 -9.98 -18.24 -6.72
N GLU A 74 -9.76 -19.12 -5.74
CA GLU A 74 -10.04 -18.81 -4.33
C GLU A 74 -9.02 -17.79 -3.78
N ASP A 75 -7.76 -17.84 -4.23
CA ASP A 75 -6.76 -16.85 -3.84
C ASP A 75 -7.12 -15.46 -4.34
N GLU A 76 -7.57 -15.36 -5.60
CA GLU A 76 -8.05 -14.11 -6.18
C GLU A 76 -9.26 -13.56 -5.41
N ARG A 77 -10.21 -14.42 -5.02
CA ARG A 77 -11.35 -14.02 -4.18
C ARG A 77 -10.95 -13.56 -2.79
N GLN A 78 -9.92 -14.16 -2.21
CA GLN A 78 -9.36 -13.73 -0.92
C GLN A 78 -8.67 -12.39 -1.05
N GLU A 79 -7.87 -12.20 -2.12
CA GLU A 79 -7.23 -10.93 -2.43
C GLU A 79 -8.24 -9.80 -2.63
N ASP A 80 -9.34 -10.04 -3.35
CA ASP A 80 -10.44 -9.09 -3.51
C ASP A 80 -11.06 -8.66 -2.17
N ARG A 81 -11.19 -9.60 -1.22
CA ARG A 81 -11.69 -9.30 0.13
C ARG A 81 -10.68 -8.47 0.91
N LEU A 82 -9.40 -8.83 0.84
CA LEU A 82 -8.32 -8.08 1.48
C LEU A 82 -8.22 -6.67 0.91
N TRP A 83 -8.34 -6.50 -0.41
CA TRP A 83 -8.30 -5.21 -1.08
C TRP A 83 -9.41 -4.27 -0.58
N LYS A 84 -10.62 -4.78 -0.37
CA LYS A 84 -11.74 -3.98 0.17
C LYS A 84 -11.45 -3.41 1.57
N VAL A 85 -10.73 -4.16 2.40
CA VAL A 85 -10.39 -3.75 3.77
C VAL A 85 -9.17 -2.82 3.75
N PHE A 86 -8.07 -3.29 3.17
CA PHE A 86 -6.74 -2.71 3.34
C PHE A 86 -6.35 -1.72 2.24
N GLY A 87 -6.89 -1.88 1.03
CA GLY A 87 -6.56 -1.06 -0.13
C GLY A 87 -5.06 -1.04 -0.47
N GLN A 88 -4.69 -0.22 -1.47
CA GLN A 88 -3.29 -0.07 -1.90
C GLN A 88 -2.41 0.63 -0.84
N GLU A 89 -3.04 1.26 0.13
CA GLU A 89 -2.38 1.96 1.23
C GLU A 89 -1.61 0.99 2.13
N CYS A 90 -2.10 -0.25 2.26
CA CYS A 90 -1.52 -1.24 3.20
C CYS A 90 -1.25 -2.60 2.55
N LEU A 91 -1.98 -2.96 1.48
CA LEU A 91 -1.90 -4.25 0.82
C LEU A 91 -1.02 -4.18 -0.40
N LEU A 92 0.05 -4.98 -0.38
CA LEU A 92 0.91 -5.26 -1.51
C LEU A 92 0.43 -6.56 -2.16
N SER A 93 0.10 -6.49 -3.45
CA SER A 93 -0.06 -7.66 -4.31
C SER A 93 0.83 -7.48 -5.53
N MET A 94 1.80 -8.37 -5.71
CA MET A 94 2.73 -8.27 -6.83
C MET A 94 3.23 -9.62 -7.31
N GLY A 95 3.33 -9.78 -8.62
CA GLY A 95 4.08 -10.86 -9.26
C GLY A 95 5.55 -10.48 -9.39
N SER A 96 6.44 -11.42 -9.08
CA SER A 96 7.87 -11.32 -9.31
C SER A 96 8.19 -11.84 -10.71
N THR A 97 8.63 -10.96 -11.62
CA THR A 97 9.11 -11.35 -12.96
C THR A 97 10.54 -10.86 -13.18
N GLY A 98 11.49 -11.78 -13.13
CA GLY A 98 12.89 -11.63 -13.50
C GLY A 98 13.73 -10.62 -12.69
N GLN A 99 13.13 -9.88 -11.76
CA GLN A 99 13.83 -8.84 -10.99
C GLN A 99 14.09 -9.30 -9.56
N ASN A 100 15.37 -9.43 -9.24
CA ASN A 100 15.83 -9.76 -7.90
C ASN A 100 16.06 -8.43 -7.14
N TYR A 101 15.23 -8.12 -6.14
CA TYR A 101 15.40 -6.92 -5.32
C TYR A 101 16.03 -7.29 -3.97
N PRO A 102 17.37 -7.24 -3.84
CA PRO A 102 18.06 -7.66 -2.61
C PRO A 102 17.74 -6.81 -1.37
N ASN A 103 17.16 -5.62 -1.56
CA ASN A 103 16.74 -4.70 -0.49
C ASN A 103 15.26 -4.31 -0.67
N PHE A 104 14.39 -5.27 -0.98
CA PHE A 104 12.97 -4.98 -1.11
C PHE A 104 12.37 -4.57 0.23
N LEU A 105 11.69 -3.42 0.26
CA LEU A 105 10.97 -2.91 1.43
C LEU A 105 9.48 -2.76 1.08
N VAL A 106 8.61 -3.50 1.77
CA VAL A 106 7.16 -3.55 1.46
C VAL A 106 6.53 -2.17 1.63
N ARG A 107 6.77 -1.52 2.78
CA ARG A 107 6.23 -0.20 3.11
C ARG A 107 6.61 0.85 2.06
N TRP A 108 7.89 0.88 1.69
CA TRP A 108 8.38 1.83 0.69
C TRP A 108 7.67 1.63 -0.65
N HIS A 109 7.49 0.38 -1.10
CA HIS A 109 6.82 0.10 -2.36
C HIS A 109 5.36 0.59 -2.36
N LEU A 110 4.64 0.36 -1.27
CA LEU A 110 3.26 0.82 -1.11
C LEU A 110 3.15 2.34 -1.20
N GLU A 111 4.03 3.05 -0.50
CA GLU A 111 4.02 4.51 -0.47
C GLU A 111 4.45 5.14 -1.82
N GLN A 112 5.25 4.46 -2.65
CA GLN A 112 5.55 4.93 -4.00
C GLN A 112 4.37 4.82 -4.97
N THR A 113 3.40 3.95 -4.68
CA THR A 113 2.28 3.69 -5.59
C THR A 113 1.07 4.60 -5.40
N ILE A 114 1.08 5.46 -4.38
CA ILE A 114 0.02 6.46 -4.15
C ILE A 114 0.41 7.76 -4.88
N PRO A 115 -0.35 8.21 -5.90
CA PRO A 115 -0.07 9.51 -6.49
C PRO A 115 -0.25 10.61 -5.43
N PRO A 116 0.61 11.64 -5.39
CA PRO A 116 0.42 12.74 -4.46
C PRO A 116 -0.98 13.33 -4.66
N PRO A 117 -1.68 13.72 -3.58
CA PRO A 117 -2.98 14.36 -3.71
C PRO A 117 -2.84 15.58 -4.63
N PRO A 118 -3.83 15.85 -5.51
CA PRO A 118 -3.76 17.01 -6.38
C PRO A 118 -3.55 18.26 -5.51
N PRO A 119 -2.70 19.21 -5.96
CA PRO A 119 -2.49 20.45 -5.22
C PRO A 119 -3.84 21.10 -4.92
N LYS A 120 -4.02 21.59 -3.68
CA LYS A 120 -5.25 22.29 -3.30
C LYS A 120 -5.52 23.37 -4.35
N PRO A 121 -6.72 23.43 -4.94
CA PRO A 121 -7.02 24.49 -5.90
C PRO A 121 -6.79 25.83 -5.22
N ASP A 122 -5.96 26.66 -5.84
CA ASP A 122 -5.65 28.01 -5.39
C ASP A 122 -6.95 28.85 -5.42
N ARG A 123 -7.72 28.80 -4.33
CA ARG A 123 -8.95 29.60 -4.19
C ARG A 123 -8.69 31.11 -4.26
N LEU A 124 -7.43 31.55 -4.19
CA LEU A 124 -7.03 32.94 -4.31
C LEU A 124 -6.96 33.44 -5.75
N LEU A 125 -6.81 32.56 -6.75
CA LEU A 125 -6.84 32.96 -8.16
C LEU A 125 -8.27 33.19 -8.67
N SER A 126 -9.24 32.40 -8.20
CA SER A 126 -10.65 32.53 -8.63
C SER A 126 -11.38 33.76 -8.07
N ILE A 127 -10.85 34.39 -7.01
CA ILE A 127 -11.38 35.65 -6.46
C ILE A 127 -10.83 36.85 -7.23
N ARG A 128 -9.56 36.83 -7.64
CA ARG A 128 -8.94 37.94 -8.38
C ARG A 128 -9.53 38.13 -9.79
N GLU A 129 -9.97 37.05 -10.44
CA GLU A 129 -10.58 37.13 -11.78
C GLU A 129 -12.06 37.57 -11.77
N ARG A 130 -12.74 37.54 -10.61
CA ARG A 130 -14.14 38.01 -10.50
C ARG A 130 -14.26 39.50 -10.16
N ILE A 131 -13.15 40.17 -9.82
CA ILE A 131 -13.12 41.60 -9.50
C ILE A 131 -12.41 42.35 -10.63
N VAL A 132 -12.97 42.25 -11.84
CA VAL A 132 -12.69 43.25 -12.89
C VAL A 132 -13.93 44.14 -12.95
N PRO A 133 -13.87 45.41 -12.51
CA PRO A 133 -14.97 46.33 -12.73
C PRO A 133 -15.13 46.58 -14.22
N ALA A 134 -16.37 46.46 -14.71
CA ALA A 134 -16.73 46.79 -16.08
C ALA A 134 -16.28 48.24 -16.42
N PRO A 135 -15.74 48.49 -17.62
CA PRO A 135 -15.33 49.84 -18.00
C PRO A 135 -16.56 50.75 -18.07
N ILE A 136 -16.50 51.85 -17.33
CA ILE A 136 -17.51 52.92 -17.35
C ILE A 136 -17.44 53.56 -18.75
N GLN A 137 -18.47 53.37 -19.56
CA GLN A 137 -18.64 54.13 -20.79
C GLN A 137 -19.00 55.59 -20.41
N SER A 138 -18.08 56.51 -20.64
CA SER A 138 -18.42 57.95 -20.68
C SER A 138 -18.89 58.31 -22.09
N LYS A 139 -19.96 59.09 -22.11
CA LYS A 139 -20.68 59.60 -23.28
C LYS A 139 -19.83 60.51 -24.16
#